data_AF-A0A131Z206-F1
#
_entry.id   AF-A0A131Z206-F1
#
_cell.length_a   1.000
_cell.length_b   1.000
_cell.length_c   1.000
_cell.angle_alpha   90.00
_cell.angle_beta   90.00
_cell.angle_gamma   90.00
#
_symmetry.space_group_name_H-M   'P 1'
#
loop_
_entity.id
_entity.type
_entity.pdbx_description
1 polymer ?
#
loop_
_entity_poly.entity_id
_entity_poly.type
_entity_poly.pdbx_seq_one_letter_code
_entity_poly.pdbx_strand_id
1 'polypeptide(L)'
;MGMSSYCLLIFILVPTQVLGAGNPTALKLLRRLWRFSCEEPINEPVGDCTATINKYFFNHTAQMCQKFYWNGCLTRGVYETRYACALNCHEGEDPLYCAAKPPCECRGSKSMSWGQRYYEIDVFYYDINERKCKPFKYCGPPLPPESNMFTSLSMCIMECEGFPFSKAE
;
A
#
# COMPACT_ATOMS: atom_id res chain seq x y z
N MET A 1 -64.79 -22.39 14.87
CA MET A 1 -64.32 -22.23 16.26
C MET A 1 -63.04 -23.02 16.41
N GLY A 2 -61.92 -22.35 16.67
CA GLY A 2 -60.59 -22.98 16.74
C GLY A 2 -59.53 -21.88 16.75
N MET A 3 -59.05 -21.55 17.93
CA MET A 3 -58.39 -20.28 18.30
C MET A 3 -57.01 -20.06 17.65
N SER A 4 -56.79 -18.80 17.27
CA SER A 4 -55.52 -18.23 16.84
C SER A 4 -54.43 -18.44 17.91
N SER A 5 -53.35 -19.13 17.55
CA SER A 5 -52.14 -19.21 18.39
C SER A 5 -51.31 -17.96 18.19
N TYR A 6 -51.38 -17.05 19.15
CA TYR A 6 -50.47 -15.91 19.25
C TYR A 6 -49.07 -16.45 19.54
N CYS A 7 -48.16 -16.28 18.58
CA CYS A 7 -46.75 -16.55 18.76
C CYS A 7 -46.20 -15.48 19.73
N LEU A 8 -45.93 -15.89 20.98
CA LEU A 8 -45.31 -15.06 22.01
C LEU A 8 -43.96 -14.55 21.48
N LEU A 9 -43.88 -13.24 21.27
CA LEU A 9 -42.62 -12.52 21.08
C LEU A 9 -41.83 -12.60 22.39
N ILE A 10 -40.90 -13.56 22.47
CA ILE A 10 -39.89 -13.58 23.52
C ILE A 10 -38.92 -12.46 23.20
N PHE A 11 -39.09 -11.30 23.82
CA PHE A 11 -38.04 -10.30 23.94
C PHE A 11 -36.94 -10.89 24.83
N ILE A 12 -35.99 -11.60 24.21
CA ILE A 12 -34.72 -11.90 24.86
C ILE A 12 -34.03 -10.54 25.00
N LEU A 13 -34.07 -10.00 26.23
CA LEU A 13 -33.16 -8.94 26.63
C LEU A 13 -31.74 -9.50 26.47
N VAL A 14 -31.16 -9.31 25.30
CA VAL A 14 -29.71 -9.45 25.13
C VAL A 14 -29.12 -8.43 26.08
N PRO A 15 -28.33 -8.82 27.10
CA PRO A 15 -27.60 -7.84 27.85
C PRO A 15 -26.64 -7.17 26.86
N THR A 16 -26.94 -5.94 26.47
CA THR A 16 -26.01 -5.03 25.81
C THR A 16 -24.89 -4.70 26.80
N GLN A 17 -23.99 -5.65 27.02
CA GLN A 17 -22.91 -5.55 28.01
C GLN A 17 -21.68 -6.29 27.48
N VAL A 18 -21.18 -5.93 26.30
CA VAL A 18 -19.75 -6.11 25.98
C VAL A 18 -19.23 -4.87 25.26
N LEU A 19 -19.43 -3.70 25.86
CA LEU A 19 -18.42 -2.64 25.75
C LEU A 19 -17.53 -2.79 26.97
N GLY A 20 -16.67 -3.81 26.94
CA GLY A 20 -15.60 -3.92 27.92
C GLY A 20 -14.82 -2.61 27.89
N ALA A 21 -14.85 -1.86 28.98
CA ALA A 21 -14.03 -0.68 29.15
C ALA A 21 -12.57 -1.11 28.96
N GLY A 22 -12.03 -0.86 27.76
CA GLY A 22 -10.65 -1.22 27.44
C GLY A 22 -9.73 -0.61 28.49
N ASN A 23 -8.78 -1.41 29.00
CA ASN A 23 -7.84 -0.96 30.03
C ASN A 23 -7.18 0.37 29.56
N PRO A 24 -7.42 1.50 30.26
CA PRO A 24 -6.97 2.82 29.80
C PRO A 24 -5.45 2.92 29.71
N THR A 25 -4.73 2.11 30.48
CA THR A 25 -3.27 1.96 30.42
C THR A 25 -2.84 1.25 29.15
N ALA A 26 -3.53 0.18 28.75
CA ALA A 26 -3.27 -0.54 27.50
C ALA A 26 -3.56 0.36 26.28
N LEU A 27 -4.66 1.11 26.30
CA LEU A 27 -4.98 2.06 25.23
C LEU A 27 -3.93 3.17 25.09
N LYS A 28 -3.38 3.68 26.21
CA LYS A 28 -2.28 4.66 26.20
C LYS A 28 -0.99 4.06 25.62
N LEU A 29 -0.67 2.81 25.95
CA LEU A 29 0.47 2.08 25.39
C LEU A 29 0.31 1.87 23.88
N LEU A 30 -0.86 1.40 23.42
CA LEU A 30 -1.15 1.21 22.00
C LEU A 30 -1.04 2.51 21.21
N ARG A 31 -1.57 3.62 21.74
CA ARG A 31 -1.42 4.94 21.09
C ARG A 31 0.05 5.39 21.01
N ARG A 32 0.88 5.08 22.00
CA ARG A 32 2.32 5.37 21.95
C ARG A 32 3.04 4.52 20.92
N LEU A 33 2.75 3.22 20.86
CA LEU A 33 3.34 2.30 19.89
C LEU A 33 2.93 2.66 18.45
N TRP A 34 1.67 3.04 18.25
CA TRP A 34 1.18 3.52 16.96
C TRP A 34 1.90 4.80 16.50
N ARG A 35 2.14 5.76 17.42
CA ARG A 35 2.95 6.95 17.11
C ARG A 35 4.34 6.60 16.60
N PHE A 36 5.06 5.67 17.25
CA PHE A 36 6.40 5.26 16.79
C PHE A 36 6.39 4.49 15.46
N SER A 37 5.29 3.78 15.19
CA SER A 37 5.15 3.00 13.96
C SER A 37 4.97 3.90 12.75
N CYS A 38 4.31 5.04 12.92
CA CYS A 38 3.94 5.94 11.83
C CYS A 38 4.68 7.27 11.91
N GLU A 39 5.77 7.37 12.66
CA GLU A 39 6.55 8.60 12.76
C GLU A 39 7.29 8.87 11.45
N GLU A 40 7.25 10.11 10.96
CA GLU A 40 8.04 10.48 9.79
C GLU A 40 9.53 10.50 10.18
N PRO A 41 10.39 9.73 9.48
CA PRO A 41 11.80 9.66 9.80
C PRO A 41 12.43 11.04 9.60
N ILE A 42 12.88 11.64 10.71
CA ILE A 42 13.66 12.88 10.65
C ILE A 42 14.99 12.54 9.97
N ASN A 43 15.36 13.29 8.93
CA ASN A 43 16.71 13.26 8.33
C ASN A 43 17.75 13.82 9.32
N GLU A 44 17.85 13.23 10.51
CA GLU A 44 18.98 13.49 11.39
C GLU A 44 20.21 12.79 10.80
N PRO A 45 21.38 13.46 10.76
CA PRO A 45 22.65 12.81 10.47
C PRO A 45 23.01 11.92 11.67
N VAL A 46 22.32 10.78 11.82
CA VAL A 46 22.60 9.82 12.88
C VAL A 46 23.73 8.90 12.41
N GLY A 47 24.96 9.27 12.74
CA GLY A 47 26.16 8.42 12.67
C GLY A 47 26.67 8.05 11.26
N ASP A 48 27.59 7.08 11.22
CA ASP A 48 28.27 6.54 10.01
C ASP A 48 27.36 5.71 9.08
N CYS A 49 26.03 5.84 9.22
CA CYS A 49 25.07 5.13 8.38
C CYS A 49 25.06 5.71 6.97
N THR A 50 25.53 4.91 6.01
CA THR A 50 25.77 5.31 4.61
C THR A 50 25.05 4.43 3.59
N ALA A 51 24.12 3.59 4.04
CA ALA A 51 23.33 2.77 3.12
C ALA A 51 22.46 3.66 2.22
N THR A 52 22.07 3.16 1.06
CA THR A 52 21.09 3.83 0.18
C THR A 52 20.09 2.78 -0.27
N ILE A 53 19.13 2.50 0.61
CA ILE A 53 18.15 1.44 0.43
C ILE A 53 16.76 2.07 0.36
N ASN A 54 15.96 1.69 -0.64
CA ASN A 54 14.57 2.13 -0.70
C ASN A 54 13.78 1.52 0.47
N LYS A 55 13.10 2.38 1.22
CA LYS A 55 12.14 2.01 2.27
C LYS A 55 10.92 2.92 2.17
N TYR A 56 9.92 2.65 2.99
CA TYR A 56 8.67 3.42 3.06
C TYR A 56 8.49 4.04 4.43
N PHE A 57 7.91 5.24 4.45
CA PHE A 57 7.43 5.89 5.65
C PHE A 57 6.04 6.46 5.41
N PHE A 58 5.30 6.71 6.48
CA PHE A 58 3.99 7.33 6.37
C PHE A 58 4.14 8.86 6.33
N ASN A 59 3.81 9.47 5.20
CA ASN A 59 3.78 10.92 5.06
C ASN A 59 2.43 11.44 5.58
N HIS A 60 2.44 12.10 6.75
CA HIS A 60 1.23 12.66 7.37
C HIS A 60 0.61 13.79 6.58
N THR A 61 1.38 14.52 5.79
CA THR A 61 0.86 15.63 4.97
C THR A 61 0.11 15.11 3.76
N ALA A 62 0.70 14.13 3.07
CA ALA A 62 0.10 13.50 1.90
C ALA A 62 -0.92 12.41 2.25
N GLN A 63 -0.98 11.99 3.53
CA GLN A 63 -1.80 10.88 4.02
C GLN A 63 -1.55 9.59 3.21
N MET A 64 -0.28 9.32 2.91
CA MET A 64 0.11 8.16 2.11
C MET A 64 1.49 7.65 2.49
N CYS A 65 1.71 6.35 2.30
CA CYS A 65 3.03 5.77 2.43
C CYS A 65 3.90 6.11 1.21
N GLN A 66 5.03 6.77 1.45
CA GLN A 66 5.95 7.23 0.42
C GLN A 66 7.30 6.54 0.53
N LYS A 67 7.93 6.30 -0.63
CA LYS A 67 9.30 5.79 -0.69
C LYS A 67 10.30 6.87 -0.32
N PHE A 68 11.39 6.48 0.33
CA PHE A 68 12.55 7.33 0.60
C PHE A 68 13.83 6.50 0.61
N TYR A 69 14.97 7.19 0.48
CA TYR A 69 16.28 6.58 0.66
C TYR A 69 16.64 6.53 2.13
N TRP A 70 16.64 5.31 2.67
CA TRP A 70 17.02 5.03 4.03
C TRP A 70 18.52 4.79 4.16
N ASN A 71 19.13 5.43 5.17
CA ASN A 71 20.57 5.44 5.40
C ASN A 71 21.12 4.27 6.23
N GLY A 72 20.25 3.47 6.86
CA GLY A 72 20.65 2.31 7.65
C GLY A 72 20.48 2.43 9.17
N CYS A 73 20.19 3.62 9.70
CA CYS A 73 20.16 3.85 11.16
C CYS A 73 18.75 4.02 11.73
N LEU A 74 17.83 4.61 10.97
CA LEU A 74 16.48 4.91 11.47
C LEU A 74 15.62 3.64 11.50
N THR A 75 15.10 3.25 12.66
CA THR A 75 14.30 2.02 12.79
C THR A 75 12.81 2.27 13.00
N ARG A 76 12.43 3.46 13.47
CA ARG A 76 11.03 3.84 13.71
C ARG A 76 10.43 4.44 12.45
N GLY A 77 9.18 4.10 12.14
CA GLY A 77 8.52 4.67 10.96
C GLY A 77 9.00 4.14 9.62
N VAL A 78 9.85 3.12 9.60
CA VAL A 78 10.50 2.61 8.38
C VAL A 78 9.98 1.22 8.05
N TYR A 79 9.49 1.05 6.82
CA TYR A 79 8.87 -0.17 6.33
C TYR A 79 9.55 -0.66 5.05
N GLU A 80 9.53 -1.98 4.84
CA GLU A 80 10.08 -2.62 3.63
C GLU A 80 9.22 -2.39 2.39
N THR A 81 7.90 -2.36 2.55
CA THR A 81 6.94 -2.23 1.45
C THR A 81 5.91 -1.14 1.75
N ARG A 82 5.35 -0.54 0.69
CA ARG A 82 4.25 0.42 0.80
C ARG A 82 3.05 -0.20 1.51
N TYR A 83 2.74 -1.46 1.19
CA TYR A 83 1.65 -2.21 1.82
C TYR A 83 1.85 -2.35 3.33
N ALA A 84 3.05 -2.74 3.79
CA ALA A 84 3.32 -2.88 5.22
C ALA A 84 3.17 -1.54 5.96
N CYS A 85 3.61 -0.43 5.35
CA CYS A 85 3.38 0.90 5.88
C CYS A 85 1.88 1.22 5.96
N ALA A 86 1.13 1.03 4.87
CA ALA A 86 -0.30 1.35 4.79
C ALA A 86 -1.11 0.55 5.81
N LEU A 87 -0.82 -0.75 5.96
CA LEU A 87 -1.48 -1.61 6.94
C LEU A 87 -1.33 -1.09 8.38
N ASN A 88 -0.19 -0.50 8.73
CA ASN A 88 0.08 -0.01 10.09
C ASN A 88 -0.37 1.44 10.31
N CYS A 89 -0.36 2.27 9.27
CA CYS A 89 -0.46 3.71 9.40
C CYS A 89 -1.68 4.34 8.73
N HIS A 90 -2.21 3.71 7.68
CA HIS A 90 -3.34 4.21 6.93
C HIS A 90 -4.13 3.05 6.33
N GLU A 91 -4.91 2.41 7.20
CA GLU A 91 -5.68 1.25 6.81
C GLU A 91 -6.74 1.63 5.76
N GLY A 92 -6.74 0.93 4.63
CA GLY A 92 -7.58 1.27 3.48
C GLY A 92 -6.99 2.33 2.54
N GLU A 93 -5.67 2.55 2.57
CA GLU A 93 -4.98 3.37 1.56
C GLU A 93 -5.34 2.90 0.14
N ASP A 94 -5.68 3.84 -0.74
CA ASP A 94 -6.03 3.55 -2.12
C ASP A 94 -4.84 2.92 -2.86
N PRO A 95 -5.04 1.85 -3.66
CA PRO A 95 -3.98 1.24 -4.46
C PRO A 95 -3.35 2.22 -5.47
N LEU A 96 -4.02 3.33 -5.81
CA LEU A 96 -3.61 4.40 -6.70
C LEU A 96 -3.11 3.83 -8.04
N TYR A 97 -1.87 4.12 -8.39
CA TYR A 97 -1.24 3.66 -9.62
C TYR A 97 -1.09 2.14 -9.68
N CYS A 98 -1.16 1.40 -8.57
CA CYS A 98 -1.22 -0.07 -8.61
C CYS A 98 -2.55 -0.59 -9.18
N ALA A 99 -3.64 0.19 -9.07
CA ALA A 99 -4.93 -0.11 -9.70
C ALA A 99 -5.08 0.49 -11.11
N ALA A 100 -4.21 1.43 -11.47
CA ALA A 100 -4.26 2.08 -12.78
C ALA A 100 -3.97 1.07 -13.90
N LYS A 101 -4.52 1.32 -15.09
CA LYS A 101 -4.19 0.50 -16.26
C LYS A 101 -2.69 0.63 -16.57
N PRO A 102 -1.99 -0.48 -16.86
CA PRO A 102 -0.63 -0.39 -17.36
C PRO A 102 -0.60 0.38 -18.68
N PRO A 103 0.54 0.99 -19.04
CA PRO A 103 0.69 1.62 -20.34
C PRO A 103 0.57 0.58 -21.46
N CYS A 104 0.37 1.05 -22.69
CA CYS A 104 0.25 0.17 -23.84
C CYS A 104 1.55 -0.63 -24.04
N GLU A 105 1.40 -1.96 -24.12
CA GLU A 105 2.50 -2.85 -24.49
C GLU A 105 2.93 -2.61 -25.93
N CYS A 106 4.23 -2.78 -26.20
CA CYS A 106 4.79 -2.71 -27.54
C CYS A 106 4.12 -3.71 -28.46
N ARG A 107 3.34 -3.21 -29.43
CA ARG A 107 2.83 -4.02 -30.52
C ARG A 107 3.82 -3.91 -31.69
N GLY A 108 4.45 -5.02 -32.04
CA GLY A 108 5.52 -5.09 -33.04
C GLY A 108 5.27 -4.31 -34.34
N SER A 109 6.37 -3.87 -34.95
CA SER A 109 6.51 -3.12 -36.21
C SER A 109 5.36 -2.17 -36.56
N LYS A 110 5.35 -0.98 -35.96
CA LYS A 110 4.98 0.21 -36.74
C LYS A 110 6.25 1.02 -36.94
N SER A 111 6.56 1.22 -38.22
CA SER A 111 7.69 1.99 -38.74
C SER A 111 7.95 3.20 -37.86
N MET A 112 9.17 3.30 -37.32
CA MET A 112 9.67 4.54 -36.74
C MET A 112 9.48 5.61 -37.82
N SER A 113 8.52 6.51 -37.62
CA SER A 113 8.51 7.75 -38.36
C SER A 113 9.80 8.49 -38.02
N TRP A 114 10.44 9.08 -39.03
CA TRP A 114 11.75 9.73 -38.94
C TRP A 114 11.86 10.61 -37.67
N GLY A 115 12.71 10.20 -36.72
CA GLY A 115 13.08 11.00 -35.54
C GLY A 115 12.76 10.44 -34.15
N GLN A 116 11.94 9.39 -34.01
CA GLN A 116 11.59 8.81 -32.71
C GLN A 116 12.28 7.44 -32.49
N ARG A 117 13.42 7.45 -31.80
CA ARG A 117 14.09 6.23 -31.31
C ARG A 117 13.63 5.92 -29.89
N TYR A 118 12.43 5.37 -29.73
CA TYR A 118 12.08 4.72 -28.47
C TYR A 118 12.53 3.26 -28.56
N TYR A 119 13.46 2.89 -27.69
CA TYR A 119 13.96 1.52 -27.57
C TYR A 119 12.95 0.68 -26.79
N GLU A 120 12.83 -0.60 -27.16
CA GLU A 120 12.02 -1.57 -26.44
C GLU A 120 12.70 -1.92 -25.12
N ILE A 121 12.02 -1.71 -23.99
CA ILE A 121 12.48 -2.03 -22.64
C ILE A 121 11.61 -3.07 -21.97
N ASP A 122 12.24 -3.96 -21.22
CA ASP A 122 11.55 -4.89 -20.33
C ASP A 122 11.23 -4.18 -19.00
N VAL A 123 9.95 -4.15 -18.66
CA VAL A 123 9.41 -3.47 -17.48
C VAL A 123 8.34 -4.35 -16.84
N PHE A 124 7.85 -3.95 -15.67
CA PHE A 124 6.83 -4.67 -14.91
C PHE A 124 5.62 -3.77 -14.66
N TYR A 125 4.44 -4.35 -14.58
CA TYR A 125 3.24 -3.69 -14.07
C TYR A 125 2.57 -4.56 -13.02
N TYR A 126 1.79 -3.96 -12.14
CA TYR A 126 0.98 -4.69 -11.18
C TYR A 126 -0.40 -5.00 -11.77
N ASP A 127 -0.73 -6.28 -11.85
CA ASP A 127 -2.08 -6.73 -12.16
C ASP A 127 -2.86 -6.84 -10.86
N ILE A 128 -3.74 -5.87 -10.62
CA ILE A 128 -4.51 -5.79 -9.37
C ILE A 128 -5.53 -6.93 -9.22
N ASN A 129 -6.01 -7.52 -10.32
CA ASN A 129 -6.98 -8.61 -10.29
C ASN A 129 -6.29 -9.93 -9.94
N GLU A 130 -5.09 -10.14 -10.47
CA GLU A 130 -4.28 -11.32 -10.15
C GLU A 130 -3.37 -11.13 -8.93
N ARG A 131 -3.32 -9.91 -8.39
CA ARG A 131 -2.47 -9.47 -7.28
C ARG A 131 -1.00 -9.83 -7.49
N LYS A 132 -0.49 -9.59 -8.70
CA LYS A 132 0.87 -9.99 -9.10
C LYS A 132 1.52 -8.98 -10.03
N CYS A 133 2.83 -8.81 -9.86
CA CYS A 133 3.68 -8.12 -10.82
C CYS A 133 3.94 -8.98 -12.05
N LYS A 134 3.67 -8.44 -13.24
CA LYS A 134 3.85 -9.11 -14.52
C LYS A 134 4.81 -8.35 -15.43
N PRO A 135 5.70 -9.03 -16.16
CA PRO A 135 6.57 -8.41 -17.13
C PRO A 135 5.80 -8.00 -18.40
N PHE A 136 6.22 -6.92 -19.05
CA PHE A 136 5.76 -6.53 -20.38
C PHE A 136 6.81 -5.66 -21.09
N LYS A 137 6.62 -5.43 -22.39
CA LYS A 137 7.53 -4.60 -23.19
C LYS A 137 7.00 -3.19 -23.41
N TYR A 138 7.82 -2.19 -23.18
CA TYR A 138 7.48 -0.77 -23.36
C TYR A 138 8.41 -0.04 -24.33
N CYS A 139 7.86 0.87 -25.13
CA CYS A 139 8.57 1.59 -26.20
C CYS A 139 7.94 2.97 -26.43
N GLY A 140 7.33 3.54 -25.40
CA GLY A 140 6.80 4.91 -25.42
C GLY A 140 7.78 5.91 -24.77
N PRO A 141 7.36 7.18 -24.65
CA PRO A 141 8.11 8.19 -23.92
C PRO A 141 8.18 7.88 -22.41
N PRO A 142 9.13 8.47 -21.64
CA PRO A 142 9.13 8.34 -20.18
C PRO A 142 7.77 8.71 -19.58
N LEU A 143 7.29 7.90 -18.64
CA LEU A 143 6.04 8.12 -17.91
C LEU A 143 6.32 8.76 -16.55
N PRO A 144 5.34 9.45 -15.94
CA PRO A 144 5.44 9.91 -14.56
C PRO A 144 5.74 8.74 -13.59
N PRO A 145 6.48 8.98 -12.48
CA PRO A 145 6.78 7.94 -11.48
C PRO A 145 5.55 7.25 -10.88
N GLU A 146 4.41 7.95 -10.87
CA GLU A 146 3.11 7.46 -10.37
C GLU A 146 2.32 6.71 -11.46
N SER A 147 3.02 6.01 -12.35
CA SER A 147 2.39 5.16 -13.38
C SER A 147 2.48 3.69 -12.96
N ASN A 148 1.56 2.85 -13.44
CA ASN A 148 1.64 1.39 -13.27
C ASN A 148 2.72 0.78 -14.20
N MET A 149 3.97 1.19 -14.00
CA MET A 149 5.13 0.73 -14.76
C MET A 149 6.40 0.86 -13.91
N PHE A 150 7.06 -0.25 -13.66
CA PHE A 150 8.22 -0.38 -12.80
C PHE A 150 9.39 -0.95 -13.59
N THR A 151 10.59 -0.42 -13.36
CA THR A 151 11.81 -0.85 -14.05
C THR A 151 12.40 -2.14 -13.49
N SER A 152 11.87 -2.65 -12.38
CA SER A 152 12.28 -3.93 -11.81
C SER A 152 11.12 -4.62 -11.10
N LEU A 153 11.19 -5.96 -11.04
CA LEU A 153 10.23 -6.77 -10.31
C LEU A 153 10.18 -6.37 -8.83
N SER A 154 11.35 -6.19 -8.20
CA SER A 154 11.44 -5.79 -6.80
C SER A 154 10.75 -4.46 -6.53
N MET A 155 10.90 -3.48 -7.42
CA MET A 155 10.21 -2.19 -7.27
C MET A 155 8.69 -2.34 -7.40
N CYS A 156 8.21 -3.13 -8.36
CA CYS A 156 6.78 -3.42 -8.47
C CYS A 156 6.23 -4.09 -7.20
N ILE A 157 6.95 -5.09 -6.68
CA ILE A 157 6.57 -5.82 -5.47
C ILE A 157 6.51 -4.89 -4.26
N MET A 158 7.58 -4.11 -4.03
CA MET A 158 7.66 -3.22 -2.87
C MET A 158 6.59 -2.11 -2.90
N GLU A 159 6.20 -1.63 -4.08
CA GLU A 159 5.18 -0.59 -4.24
C GLU A 159 3.74 -1.13 -4.19
N CYS A 160 3.48 -2.30 -4.79
CA CYS A 160 2.10 -2.73 -5.11
C CYS A 160 1.67 -4.08 -4.56
N GLU A 161 2.59 -5.00 -4.25
CA GLU A 161 2.19 -6.33 -3.75
C GLU A 161 1.51 -6.20 -2.38
N GLY A 162 0.34 -6.83 -2.25
CA GLY A 162 -0.54 -6.70 -1.09
C GLY A 162 -1.75 -5.79 -1.32
N PHE A 163 -1.76 -4.97 -2.38
CA PHE A 163 -2.92 -4.16 -2.77
C PHE A 163 -3.83 -4.87 -3.79
N PRO A 164 -5.15 -4.60 -3.85
CA PRO A 164 -5.89 -3.91 -2.81
C PRO A 164 -6.04 -4.86 -1.62
N PHE A 165 -5.87 -4.34 -0.41
CA PHE A 165 -6.16 -5.15 0.77
C PHE A 165 -7.56 -4.81 1.27
N SER A 166 -8.34 -5.86 1.53
CA SER A 166 -9.62 -5.71 2.22
C SER A 166 -9.45 -6.20 3.66
N LYS A 167 -10.16 -5.56 4.58
CA LYS A 167 -10.36 -6.08 5.95
C LYS A 167 -11.25 -7.34 5.99
N ALA A 168 -11.76 -7.80 4.85
CA ALA A 168 -12.89 -8.72 4.74
C ALA A 168 -12.53 -10.08 4.10
N GLU A 169 -11.25 -10.36 3.84
CA GLU A 169 -10.77 -11.69 3.45
C GLU A 169 -10.17 -12.43 4.65
#